data_AF-A0A431KT43-F1
#
_entry.id   AF-A0A431KT43-F1
#
_cell.length_a   1.000
_cell.length_b   1.000
_cell.length_c   1.000
_cell.angle_alpha   90.00
_cell.angle_beta   90.00
_cell.angle_gamma   90.00
#
_symmetry.space_group_name_H-M   'P 1'
#
loop_
_entity.id
_entity.type
_entity.pdbx_description
1 polymer ?
#
loop_
_entity_poly.entity_id
_entity_poly.type
_entity_poly.pdbx_seq_one_letter_code
_entity_poly.pdbx_strand_id
1 'polypeptide(L)'
;MKASNFRYSKGFSLVELMVVLAIIGILTALATPSIKTFLMEGKAPEIAKVAQGVIVKARAARTTGDTWASAADAELVKVVNADSRVTVQGSGGSASVLHGLGDGGTISFAPGTISNANDAGQLTFTNVHEAACASLANAMGTFVEVMTV
;
A
#
# COMPACT_ATOMS: atom_id res chain seq x y z
N MET A 1 50.74 27.66 40.33
CA MET A 1 50.35 27.37 38.92
C MET A 1 49.91 25.91 38.84
N LYS A 2 48.66 25.64 38.46
CA LYS A 2 48.07 24.30 38.45
C LYS A 2 48.11 23.78 37.01
N ALA A 3 48.95 22.78 36.74
CA ALA A 3 49.09 22.18 35.43
C ALA A 3 47.81 21.40 35.08
N SER A 4 47.13 21.78 34.01
CA SER A 4 46.00 21.06 33.45
C SER A 4 46.52 19.89 32.61
N ASN A 5 46.26 18.66 33.08
CA ASN A 5 46.55 17.46 32.31
C ASN A 5 45.59 17.38 31.10
N PHE A 6 46.09 17.66 29.90
CA PHE A 6 45.37 17.41 28.65
C PHE A 6 45.28 15.90 28.44
N ARG A 7 44.11 15.31 28.74
CA ARG A 7 43.86 13.90 28.46
C ARG A 7 43.74 13.71 26.96
N TYR A 8 44.71 13.03 26.35
CA TYR A 8 44.63 12.62 24.94
C TYR A 8 43.38 11.75 24.75
N SER A 9 42.38 12.25 24.02
CA SER A 9 41.23 11.45 23.62
C SER A 9 41.67 10.45 22.57
N LYS A 10 41.58 9.14 22.87
CA LYS A 10 41.68 8.11 21.85
C LYS A 10 40.42 8.18 20.97
N GLY A 11 40.51 8.92 19.87
CA GLY A 11 39.49 8.96 18.84
C GLY A 11 39.56 7.75 17.91
N PHE A 12 38.47 7.48 17.20
CA PHE A 12 38.37 6.45 16.17
C PHE A 12 39.36 6.75 15.02
N SER A 13 40.03 5.74 14.47
CA SER A 13 40.88 5.91 13.30
C SER A 13 40.03 6.12 12.03
N LEU A 14 40.48 6.98 11.12
CA LEU A 14 39.83 7.15 9.82
C LEU A 14 39.84 5.85 9.01
N VAL A 15 40.86 5.01 9.21
CA VAL A 15 40.94 3.67 8.59
C VAL A 15 39.90 2.72 9.18
N GLU A 16 39.66 2.77 10.50
CA GLU A 16 38.61 1.95 11.13
C GLU A 16 37.24 2.34 10.59
N LEU A 17 36.97 3.65 10.44
CA LEU A 17 35.72 4.11 9.87
C LEU A 17 35.53 3.67 8.42
N MET A 18 36.59 3.71 7.59
CA MET A 18 36.52 3.25 6.20
C MET A 18 36.18 1.76 6.09
N VAL A 19 36.77 0.91 6.94
CA VAL A 19 36.48 -0.52 6.95
C VAL A 19 35.04 -0.78 7.42
N VAL A 20 34.58 -0.07 8.46
CA VAL A 20 33.20 -0.21 8.96
C VAL A 20 32.19 0.19 7.88
N LEU A 21 32.40 1.32 7.20
CA LEU A 21 31.52 1.75 6.11
C LEU A 21 31.53 0.78 4.93
N ALA A 22 32.69 0.19 4.60
CA ALA A 22 32.77 -0.84 3.56
C ALA A 22 31.94 -2.09 3.91
N ILE A 23 32.01 -2.55 5.16
CA ILE A 23 31.22 -3.71 5.64
C ILE A 23 29.72 -3.38 5.60
N ILE A 24 29.31 -2.21 6.12
CA ILE A 24 27.91 -1.78 6.10
C ILE A 24 27.41 -1.67 4.65
N GLY A 25 28.22 -1.16 3.72
CA GLY A 25 27.89 -1.08 2.31
C GLY A 25 27.60 -2.46 1.68
N ILE A 26 28.42 -3.46 1.98
CA ILE A 26 28.19 -4.83 1.48
C ILE A 26 26.93 -5.44 2.09
N LEU A 27 26.73 -5.30 3.41
CA LEU A 27 25.57 -5.85 4.11
C LEU A 27 24.26 -5.23 3.61
N THR A 28 24.25 -3.91 3.39
CA THR A 28 23.06 -3.20 2.88
C THR A 28 22.71 -3.61 1.45
N ALA A 29 23.70 -3.83 0.59
CA ALA A 29 23.46 -4.31 -0.78
C ALA A 29 22.76 -5.68 -0.80
N LEU A 30 23.17 -6.60 0.08
CA LEU A 30 22.55 -7.93 0.20
C LEU A 30 21.17 -7.89 0.88
N ALA A 31 20.95 -6.99 1.85
CA ALA A 31 19.72 -6.93 2.63
C ALA A 31 18.58 -6.13 1.97
N THR A 32 18.88 -5.21 1.05
CA THR A 32 17.88 -4.34 0.40
C THR A 32 16.69 -5.08 -0.24
N PRO A 33 16.87 -6.18 -1.01
CA PRO A 33 15.73 -6.83 -1.66
C PRO A 33 14.72 -7.42 -0.66
N SER A 34 15.19 -8.05 0.42
CA SER A 34 14.29 -8.67 1.42
C SER A 34 13.55 -7.62 2.24
N ILE A 35 14.17 -6.49 2.58
CA ILE A 35 13.49 -5.42 3.31
C ILE A 35 12.31 -4.86 2.51
N LYS A 36 12.46 -4.69 1.19
CA LYS A 36 11.37 -4.20 0.34
C LYS A 36 10.16 -5.13 0.37
N THR A 37 10.36 -6.45 0.28
CA THR A 37 9.25 -7.41 0.31
C THR A 37 8.52 -7.41 1.65
N PHE A 38 9.25 -7.35 2.77
CA PHE A 38 8.63 -7.26 4.10
C PHE A 38 7.79 -5.99 4.29
N LEU A 39 8.27 -4.85 3.78
CA LEU A 39 7.52 -3.59 3.85
C LEU A 39 6.26 -3.62 2.97
N MET A 40 6.29 -4.30 1.82
CA MET A 40 5.11 -4.48 0.96
C MET A 40 4.05 -5.37 1.62
N GLU A 41 4.47 -6.50 2.21
CA GLU A 41 3.58 -7.40 2.96
C GLU A 41 2.92 -6.67 4.15
N GLY A 42 3.71 -5.89 4.89
CA GLY A 42 3.19 -5.08 6.02
C GLY A 42 2.22 -3.97 5.62
N LYS A 43 2.29 -3.46 4.38
CA LYS A 43 1.37 -2.45 3.85
C LYS A 43 0.03 -3.03 3.40
N ALA A 44 0.00 -4.28 2.95
CA ALA A 44 -1.20 -4.93 2.44
C ALA A 44 -2.44 -4.82 3.36
N PRO A 45 -2.36 -5.10 4.69
CA PRO A 45 -3.53 -4.97 5.57
C PRO A 45 -3.99 -3.52 5.75
N GLU A 46 -3.10 -2.54 5.62
CA GLU A 46 -3.49 -1.12 5.69
C GLU A 46 -4.26 -0.69 4.45
N ILE A 47 -3.82 -1.12 3.26
CA ILE A 47 -4.55 -0.89 2.01
C ILE A 47 -5.90 -1.63 2.03
N ALA A 48 -5.92 -2.85 2.56
CA ALA A 48 -7.15 -3.61 2.75
C ALA A 48 -8.18 -2.80 3.56
N LYS A 49 -7.78 -2.16 4.67
CA LYS A 49 -8.69 -1.32 5.47
C LYS A 49 -9.28 -0.15 4.67
N VAL A 50 -8.50 0.47 3.78
CA VAL A 50 -9.00 1.52 2.88
C VAL A 50 -10.12 0.95 2.01
N ALA A 51 -9.87 -0.19 1.37
CA ALA A 51 -10.83 -0.86 0.50
C ALA A 51 -12.08 -1.34 1.24
N GLN A 52 -11.95 -1.82 2.48
CA GLN A 52 -13.10 -2.14 3.35
C GLN A 52 -13.97 -0.92 3.59
N GLY A 53 -13.36 0.25 3.84
CA GLY A 53 -14.08 1.52 3.96
C GLY A 53 -14.86 1.87 2.70
N VAL A 54 -14.29 1.61 1.52
CA VAL A 54 -14.98 1.76 0.22
C VAL A 54 -16.17 0.81 0.13
N ILE A 55 -15.99 -0.48 0.45
CA ILE A 55 -17.07 -1.48 0.42
C ILE A 55 -18.22 -1.09 1.34
N VAL A 56 -17.92 -0.64 2.56
CA VAL A 56 -18.94 -0.22 3.54
C VAL A 56 -19.73 0.98 3.02
N LYS A 57 -19.04 2.01 2.52
CA LYS A 57 -19.73 3.19 1.95
C LYS A 57 -20.52 2.83 0.69
N ALA A 58 -19.96 1.99 -0.18
CA ALA A 58 -20.63 1.54 -1.38
C ALA A 58 -21.91 0.76 -1.04
N ARG A 59 -21.87 -0.16 -0.06
CA ARG A 59 -23.05 -0.88 0.44
C ARG A 59 -24.09 0.05 1.06
N ALA A 60 -23.66 1.05 1.82
CA ALA A 60 -24.56 2.05 2.41
C ALA A 60 -25.29 2.88 1.32
N ALA A 61 -24.61 3.24 0.22
CA ALA A 61 -25.26 3.91 -0.91
C ALA A 61 -26.35 3.04 -1.57
N ARG A 62 -26.22 1.71 -1.50
CA ARG A 62 -27.23 0.77 -2.04
C ARG A 62 -28.48 0.66 -1.18
N THR A 63 -28.37 0.83 0.14
CA THR A 63 -29.58 0.86 0.99
C THR A 63 -30.40 2.13 0.76
N THR A 64 -29.79 3.20 0.23
CA THR A 64 -30.47 4.45 -0.13
C THR A 64 -30.96 4.52 -1.58
N GLY A 65 -30.77 3.47 -2.37
CA GLY A 65 -31.38 3.31 -3.71
C GLY A 65 -30.44 3.41 -4.92
N ASP A 66 -29.14 3.61 -4.73
CA ASP A 66 -28.20 3.61 -5.87
C ASP A 66 -28.03 2.19 -6.43
N THR A 67 -27.82 2.03 -7.75
CA THR A 67 -27.56 0.73 -8.41
C THR A 67 -26.10 0.50 -8.77
N TRP A 68 -25.60 -0.75 -8.74
CA TRP A 68 -24.18 -1.00 -9.06
C TRP A 68 -23.79 -0.62 -10.48
N ALA A 69 -24.75 -0.43 -11.39
CA ALA A 69 -24.51 0.09 -12.74
C ALA A 69 -23.84 1.47 -12.75
N SER A 70 -23.95 2.25 -11.67
CA SER A 70 -23.26 3.55 -11.51
C SER A 70 -21.91 3.46 -10.82
N ALA A 71 -21.43 2.26 -10.45
CA ALA A 71 -20.12 2.08 -9.87
C ALA A 71 -19.03 2.54 -10.84
N ALA A 72 -18.18 3.47 -10.39
CA ALA A 72 -17.11 4.03 -11.20
C ALA A 72 -15.96 4.51 -10.30
N ASP A 73 -14.77 4.62 -10.87
CA ASP A 73 -13.57 5.11 -10.19
C ASP A 73 -13.74 6.51 -9.60
N ALA A 74 -14.59 7.35 -10.19
CA ALA A 74 -14.91 8.66 -9.65
C ALA A 74 -15.52 8.59 -8.24
N GLU A 75 -16.29 7.54 -7.93
CA GLU A 75 -16.87 7.33 -6.60
C GLU A 75 -15.81 6.81 -5.61
N LEU A 76 -14.94 5.92 -6.07
CA LEU A 76 -13.79 5.46 -5.30
C LEU A 76 -12.91 6.64 -4.87
N VAL A 77 -12.60 7.55 -5.80
CA VAL A 77 -11.77 8.74 -5.54
C VAL A 77 -12.41 9.62 -4.46
N LYS A 78 -13.72 9.89 -4.50
CA LYS A 78 -14.40 10.67 -3.44
C LYS A 78 -14.23 10.06 -2.06
N VAL A 79 -14.22 8.72 -1.97
CA VAL A 79 -14.07 8.01 -0.71
C VAL A 79 -12.64 8.07 -0.18
N VAL A 80 -11.64 7.97 -1.06
CA VAL A 80 -10.24 7.75 -0.67
C VAL A 80 -9.33 8.98 -0.83
N ASN A 81 -9.80 10.09 -1.41
CA ASN A 81 -8.97 11.28 -1.69
C ASN A 81 -8.32 11.90 -0.44
N ALA A 82 -8.90 11.68 0.74
CA ALA A 82 -8.35 12.16 2.01
C ALA A 82 -7.51 11.10 2.77
N ASP A 83 -7.37 9.89 2.23
CA ASP A 83 -6.64 8.80 2.88
C ASP A 83 -5.18 8.80 2.46
N SER A 84 -4.27 9.03 3.42
CA SER A 84 -2.83 9.13 3.15
C SER A 84 -2.16 7.78 2.81
N ARG A 85 -2.89 6.65 2.90
CA ARG A 85 -2.35 5.32 2.58
C ARG A 85 -2.41 5.01 1.10
N VAL A 86 -3.26 5.70 0.34
CA VAL A 86 -3.34 5.60 -1.12
C VAL A 86 -2.97 6.93 -1.76
N THR A 87 -2.63 6.91 -3.04
CA THR A 87 -2.33 8.14 -3.79
C THR A 87 -3.32 8.28 -4.92
N VAL A 88 -4.04 9.39 -4.99
CA VAL A 88 -4.87 9.70 -6.15
C VAL A 88 -4.02 10.44 -7.18
N GLN A 89 -3.94 9.91 -8.40
CA GLN A 89 -3.34 10.60 -9.55
C GLN A 89 -4.43 11.06 -10.51
N GLY A 90 -4.28 12.29 -11.02
CA GLY A 90 -5.23 12.88 -11.96
C GLY A 90 -6.40 13.59 -11.29
N SER A 91 -7.37 14.01 -12.11
CA SER A 91 -8.57 14.73 -11.69
C SER A 91 -9.76 14.33 -12.57
N GLY A 92 -10.97 14.37 -12.03
CA GLY A 92 -12.19 14.01 -12.75
C GLY A 92 -12.33 12.50 -13.04
N GLY A 93 -13.03 12.16 -14.12
CA GLY A 93 -13.37 10.77 -14.46
C GLY A 93 -12.21 9.88 -14.93
N SER A 94 -10.98 10.41 -14.96
CA SER A 94 -9.76 9.66 -15.32
C SER A 94 -8.78 9.54 -14.14
N ALA A 95 -9.20 9.93 -12.94
CA ALA A 95 -8.36 9.82 -11.76
C ALA A 95 -8.18 8.34 -11.36
N SER A 96 -6.95 7.94 -11.08
CA SER A 96 -6.60 6.59 -10.64
C SER A 96 -6.14 6.60 -9.19
N VAL A 97 -6.44 5.53 -8.47
CA VAL A 97 -6.05 5.36 -7.06
C VAL A 97 -4.92 4.35 -6.98
N LEU A 98 -3.72 4.80 -6.64
CA LEU A 98 -2.55 3.94 -6.47
C LEU A 98 -2.51 3.38 -5.05
N HIS A 99 -2.35 2.06 -4.94
CA HIS A 99 -2.29 1.37 -3.65
C HIS A 99 -0.87 1.12 -3.13
N GLY A 100 0.15 1.24 -3.98
CA GLY A 100 1.55 1.11 -3.56
C GLY A 100 1.94 -0.25 -2.99
N LEU A 101 1.25 -1.33 -3.38
CA LEU A 101 1.62 -2.73 -3.08
C LEU A 101 2.40 -3.37 -4.23
N GLY A 102 2.94 -2.55 -5.13
CA GLY A 102 3.66 -2.96 -6.32
C GLY A 102 3.93 -1.75 -7.20
N ASP A 103 4.52 -1.99 -8.36
CA ASP A 103 4.97 -0.93 -9.25
C ASP A 103 3.78 -0.36 -10.05
N GLY A 104 3.30 0.82 -9.63
CA GLY A 104 2.21 1.51 -10.31
C GLY A 104 0.84 0.84 -10.20
N GLY A 105 0.65 -0.05 -9.22
CA GLY A 105 -0.61 -0.76 -9.01
C GLY A 105 -1.76 0.16 -8.61
N THR A 106 -2.92 -0.05 -9.24
CA THR A 106 -4.13 0.75 -9.05
C THR A 106 -5.28 -0.03 -8.45
N ILE A 107 -6.17 0.68 -7.77
CA ILE A 107 -7.49 0.21 -7.35
C ILE A 107 -8.49 0.81 -8.32
N SER A 108 -9.32 -0.02 -8.93
CA SER A 108 -10.47 0.41 -9.72
C SER A 108 -11.77 -0.14 -9.15
N PHE A 109 -12.85 0.60 -9.34
CA PHE A 109 -14.19 0.25 -8.92
C PHE A 109 -15.15 0.31 -10.11
N ALA A 110 -15.78 -0.82 -10.40
CA ALA A 110 -16.66 -0.99 -11.56
C ALA A 110 -17.88 -1.86 -11.20
N PRO A 111 -18.93 -1.85 -12.03
CA PRO A 111 -20.02 -2.80 -11.91
C PRO A 111 -19.50 -4.22 -12.15
N GLY A 112 -19.87 -5.15 -11.28
CA GLY A 112 -19.56 -6.57 -11.36
C GLY A 112 -20.80 -7.40 -11.66
N THR A 113 -20.59 -8.71 -11.82
CA THR A 113 -21.65 -9.70 -12.05
C THR A 113 -21.35 -10.94 -11.21
N ILE A 114 -22.27 -11.32 -10.32
CA ILE A 114 -22.27 -12.59 -9.58
C ILE A 114 -23.26 -13.55 -10.22
N SER A 115 -24.51 -13.10 -10.40
CA SER A 115 -25.59 -13.87 -11.03
C SER A 115 -26.19 -13.17 -12.24
N ASN A 116 -26.33 -11.84 -12.18
CA ASN A 116 -26.90 -10.99 -13.24
C ASN A 116 -26.01 -9.78 -13.52
N ALA A 117 -26.14 -9.19 -14.70
CA ALA A 117 -25.37 -8.00 -15.06
C ALA A 117 -25.61 -6.85 -14.06
N ASN A 118 -24.53 -6.25 -13.55
CA ASN A 118 -24.54 -5.13 -12.62
C ASN A 118 -25.24 -5.43 -11.27
N ASP A 119 -25.20 -6.68 -10.82
CA ASP A 119 -25.76 -7.07 -9.52
C ASP A 119 -24.75 -6.95 -8.35
N ALA A 120 -23.49 -6.63 -8.66
CA ALA A 120 -22.42 -6.47 -7.68
C ALA A 120 -21.54 -5.25 -7.98
N GLY A 121 -20.79 -4.79 -6.98
CA GLY A 121 -19.68 -3.86 -7.17
C GLY A 121 -18.36 -4.61 -7.13
N GLN A 122 -17.52 -4.41 -8.13
CA GLN A 122 -16.22 -5.07 -8.25
C GLN A 122 -15.10 -4.06 -7.92
N LEU A 123 -14.23 -4.45 -6.99
CA LEU A 123 -12.95 -3.79 -6.75
C LEU A 123 -11.85 -4.62 -7.38
N THR A 124 -10.99 -3.99 -8.17
CA THR A 124 -9.86 -4.65 -8.83
C THR A 124 -8.57 -3.98 -8.40
N PHE A 125 -7.60 -4.79 -7.99
CA PHE A 125 -6.24 -4.35 -7.67
C PHE A 125 -5.31 -4.83 -8.78
N THR A 126 -4.61 -3.91 -9.45
CA THR A 126 -3.67 -4.24 -10.53
C THR A 126 -2.24 -4.18 -10.03
N ASN A 127 -1.33 -4.96 -10.63
CA ASN A 127 0.10 -4.94 -10.28
C ASN A 127 0.40 -5.08 -8.78
N VAL A 128 -0.31 -5.99 -8.10
CA VAL A 128 0.00 -6.34 -6.70
C VAL A 128 1.24 -7.23 -6.70
N HIS A 129 2.25 -6.84 -5.92
CA HIS A 129 3.45 -7.64 -5.74
C HIS A 129 3.12 -8.96 -5.03
N GLU A 130 3.77 -10.05 -5.42
CA GLU A 130 3.51 -11.40 -4.91
C GLU A 130 3.55 -11.47 -3.38
N ALA A 131 4.57 -10.86 -2.75
CA ALA A 131 4.70 -10.77 -1.29
C ALA A 131 3.52 -10.08 -0.56
N ALA A 132 2.75 -9.23 -1.25
CA ALA A 132 1.58 -8.55 -0.67
C ALA A 132 0.24 -9.24 -0.99
N CYS A 133 0.23 -10.12 -1.99
CA CYS A 133 -0.99 -10.70 -2.55
C CYS A 133 -1.74 -11.57 -1.54
N ALA A 134 -1.04 -12.51 -0.89
CA ALA A 134 -1.64 -13.40 0.11
C ALA A 134 -2.18 -12.64 1.32
N SER A 135 -1.42 -11.66 1.83
CA SER A 135 -1.84 -10.82 2.95
C SER A 135 -3.06 -9.96 2.60
N LEU A 136 -3.12 -9.41 1.39
CA LEU A 136 -4.26 -8.62 0.91
C LEU A 136 -5.51 -9.50 0.76
N ALA A 137 -5.36 -10.67 0.12
CA ALA A 137 -6.45 -11.63 -0.07
C ALA A 137 -7.03 -12.09 1.27
N ASN A 138 -6.19 -12.43 2.25
CA ASN A 138 -6.65 -12.82 3.58
C ASN A 138 -7.37 -11.67 4.31
N ALA A 139 -6.88 -10.43 4.19
CA ALA A 139 -7.54 -9.28 4.80
C ALA A 139 -8.88 -8.93 4.11
N MET A 140 -9.05 -9.26 2.83
CA MET A 140 -10.26 -8.99 2.05
C MET A 140 -11.29 -10.11 2.08
N GLY A 141 -10.86 -11.35 2.27
CA GLY A 141 -11.71 -12.54 2.11
C GLY A 141 -12.95 -12.58 3.00
N THR A 142 -12.98 -11.84 4.12
CA THR A 142 -14.16 -11.75 5.00
C THR A 142 -15.11 -10.61 4.66
N PHE A 143 -14.70 -9.68 3.79
CA PHE A 143 -15.47 -8.49 3.42
C PHE A 143 -16.13 -8.60 2.04
N VAL A 144 -15.68 -9.53 1.20
CA VAL A 144 -16.19 -9.75 -0.16
C VAL A 144 -16.95 -11.07 -0.26
N GLU A 145 -17.94 -11.13 -1.15
CA GLU A 145 -18.72 -12.34 -1.41
C GLU A 145 -18.01 -13.29 -2.39
N VAL A 146 -17.29 -12.70 -3.36
CA VAL A 146 -16.50 -13.41 -4.37
C VAL A 146 -15.13 -12.76 -4.44
N MET A 147 -14.09 -13.58 -4.48
CA MET A 147 -12.71 -13.14 -4.62
C MET A 147 -12.04 -13.91 -5.76
N THR A 148 -11.32 -13.18 -6.60
CA THR A 148 -10.46 -13.73 -7.64
C THR A 148 -9.09 -13.11 -7.48
N VAL A 149 -8.06 -13.96 -7.50
CA VAL A 149 -6.66 -13.59 -7.37
C VAL A 149 -5.94 -13.98 -8.64
#